data_AF-A0A258B1Z0-F1
#
_entry.id   AF-A0A258B1Z0-F1
#
_cell.length_a   1.000
_cell.length_b   1.000
_cell.length_c   1.000
_cell.angle_alpha   90.00
_cell.angle_beta   90.00
_cell.angle_gamma   90.00
#
_symmetry.space_group_name_H-M   'P 1'
#
loop_
_entity.id
_entity.type
_entity.pdbx_description
1 polymer ?
#
loop_
_entity_poly.entity_id
_entity_poly.type
_entity_poly.pdbx_seq_one_letter_code
_entity_poly.pdbx_strand_id
1 'polypeptide(L)'
;MKLLPIYLIALGGLLVTAAHAAEEADPAMAVLKRMRDQLRNVMIQQQKTEADRATLQAANVELEEKLKTLDTKFKALAKESNAQKDLSEKTIAEFKVKVLEQEREQARLQESLASWKAGHQKITEAARKLDAQRAELAARVILQDRKIADYQRKNDELFKVGSEILGRLEGFGLGTAIAAREPFTGNMRVKLETLVQDYSDKLVDSKIKPDAQPKTATKDDPAKVQTPTRH
;
A
#
# COMPACT_ATOMS: atom_id res chain seq x y z
N MET A 1 -30.44 -88.92 -23.56
CA MET A 1 -31.43 -90.04 -23.60
C MET A 1 -32.51 -89.66 -24.62
N LYS A 2 -33.19 -90.55 -25.38
CA LYS A 2 -33.95 -91.77 -24.99
C LYS A 2 -35.11 -91.39 -24.04
N LEU A 3 -36.39 -91.76 -24.23
CA LEU A 3 -36.98 -92.85 -25.03
C LEU A 3 -38.29 -92.48 -25.78
N LEU A 4 -38.51 -93.16 -26.91
CA LEU A 4 -39.80 -93.68 -27.42
C LEU A 4 -39.95 -95.14 -26.88
N PRO A 5 -41.13 -95.79 -26.73
CA PRO A 5 -42.01 -96.33 -27.82
C PRO A 5 -43.52 -96.05 -27.49
N ILE A 6 -44.62 -96.72 -27.89
CA ILE A 6 -45.01 -97.99 -28.60
C ILE A 6 -46.34 -97.66 -29.38
N TYR A 7 -46.71 -98.06 -30.61
CA TYR A 7 -46.19 -98.91 -31.71
C TYR A 7 -46.87 -100.30 -31.92
N LEU A 8 -48.01 -100.37 -32.66
CA LEU A 8 -48.57 -101.51 -33.45
C LEU A 8 -49.64 -100.89 -34.43
N ILE A 9 -49.88 -101.19 -35.73
CA ILE A 9 -49.63 -102.27 -36.73
C ILE A 9 -50.96 -102.93 -37.20
N ALA A 10 -51.04 -103.25 -38.51
CA ALA A 10 -52.03 -104.09 -39.24
C ALA A 10 -53.42 -103.48 -39.60
N LEU A 11 -54.09 -103.84 -40.72
CA LEU A 11 -53.68 -104.47 -42.01
C LEU A 11 -54.86 -104.46 -43.03
N GLY A 12 -54.60 -104.23 -44.34
CA GLY A 12 -55.37 -104.85 -45.45
C GLY A 12 -56.33 -103.98 -46.30
N GLY A 13 -56.44 -104.29 -47.61
CA GLY A 13 -57.39 -103.73 -48.60
C GLY A 13 -57.04 -102.30 -49.08
N LEU A 14 -56.67 -101.98 -50.33
CA LEU A 14 -56.81 -102.59 -51.66
C LEU A 14 -58.26 -102.75 -52.17
N LEU A 15 -58.79 -101.72 -52.87
CA LEU A 15 -59.30 -101.83 -54.24
C LEU A 15 -59.87 -100.51 -54.84
N VAL A 16 -59.96 -100.50 -56.18
CA VAL A 16 -60.72 -99.62 -57.09
C VAL A 16 -60.38 -98.11 -57.20
N THR A 17 -60.02 -97.77 -58.42
CA THR A 17 -59.88 -96.44 -59.04
C THR A 17 -61.20 -95.71 -59.30
N ALA A 18 -61.25 -94.42 -59.01
CA ALA A 18 -62.01 -93.41 -59.78
C ALA A 18 -61.24 -92.08 -59.65
N ALA A 19 -60.56 -91.61 -60.70
CA ALA A 19 -61.09 -90.88 -61.86
C ALA A 19 -61.19 -89.37 -61.60
N HIS A 20 -60.71 -88.55 -62.55
CA HIS A 20 -60.57 -87.11 -62.39
C HIS A 20 -61.92 -86.39 -62.38
N ALA A 21 -62.06 -85.40 -61.49
CA ALA A 21 -63.01 -84.31 -61.62
C ALA A 21 -62.29 -82.98 -61.33
N ALA A 22 -61.53 -82.51 -62.31
CA ALA A 22 -61.07 -81.12 -62.35
C ALA A 22 -62.23 -80.26 -62.90
N GLU A 23 -63.23 -80.02 -62.05
CA GLU A 23 -64.44 -79.31 -62.44
C GLU A 23 -64.26 -77.79 -62.34
N GLU A 24 -64.96 -77.05 -63.18
CA GLU A 24 -64.57 -75.70 -63.57
C GLU A 24 -64.77 -74.68 -62.42
N ALA A 25 -63.74 -73.87 -62.20
CA ALA A 25 -63.83 -72.74 -61.27
C ALA A 25 -64.69 -71.63 -61.89
N ASP A 26 -66.00 -71.71 -61.65
CA ASP A 26 -67.01 -70.71 -62.05
C ASP A 26 -66.44 -69.28 -61.94
N PRO A 27 -66.38 -68.53 -63.06
CA PRO A 27 -65.81 -67.18 -63.05
C PRO A 27 -66.54 -66.24 -62.10
N ALA A 28 -67.83 -66.46 -61.80
CA ALA A 28 -68.55 -65.69 -60.79
C ALA A 28 -67.98 -65.92 -59.38
N MET A 29 -67.72 -67.17 -58.98
CA MET A 29 -67.08 -67.50 -57.70
C MET A 29 -65.66 -66.93 -57.58
N ALA A 30 -64.89 -66.95 -58.67
CA ALA A 30 -63.54 -66.35 -58.69
C ALA A 30 -63.57 -64.83 -58.52
N VAL A 31 -64.54 -64.14 -59.14
CA VAL A 31 -64.78 -62.69 -58.97
C VAL A 31 -65.29 -62.39 -57.56
N LEU A 32 -66.24 -63.15 -57.04
CA LEU A 32 -66.79 -62.98 -55.69
C LEU A 32 -65.70 -63.12 -54.60
N LYS A 33 -64.81 -64.11 -54.74
CA LYS A 33 -63.65 -64.28 -53.85
C LYS A 33 -62.73 -63.05 -53.89
N ARG A 34 -62.41 -62.55 -55.10
CA ARG A 34 -61.61 -61.32 -55.26
C ARG A 34 -62.27 -60.10 -54.62
N MET A 35 -63.58 -59.90 -54.82
CA MET A 35 -64.33 -58.82 -54.17
C MET A 35 -64.31 -58.94 -52.64
N ARG A 36 -64.52 -60.13 -52.08
CA ARG A 36 -64.45 -60.37 -50.63
C ARG A 36 -63.06 -60.08 -50.07
N ASP A 37 -62.01 -60.51 -50.76
CA ASP A 37 -60.63 -60.33 -50.30
C ASP A 37 -60.14 -58.87 -50.54
N GLN A 38 -60.69 -58.15 -51.53
CA GLN A 38 -60.60 -56.68 -51.65
C GLN A 38 -61.32 -55.95 -50.51
N LEU A 39 -62.56 -56.33 -50.16
CA LEU A 39 -63.32 -55.75 -49.04
C LEU A 39 -62.58 -55.95 -47.70
N ARG A 40 -61.96 -57.11 -47.49
CA ARG A 40 -61.08 -57.36 -46.34
C ARG A 40 -59.87 -56.43 -46.35
N ASN A 41 -59.21 -56.25 -47.49
CA ASN A 41 -58.08 -55.33 -47.59
C ASN A 41 -58.48 -53.87 -47.34
N VAL A 42 -59.67 -53.45 -47.80
CA VAL A 42 -60.24 -52.12 -47.49
C VAL A 42 -60.56 -51.97 -46.00
N MET A 43 -61.14 -52.99 -45.34
CA MET A 43 -61.38 -52.94 -43.88
C MET A 43 -60.07 -52.89 -43.08
N ILE A 44 -59.05 -53.67 -43.46
CA ILE A 44 -57.72 -53.62 -42.83
C ILE A 44 -57.09 -52.24 -43.03
N GLN A 45 -57.19 -51.67 -44.24
CA GLN A 45 -56.70 -50.33 -44.53
C GLN A 45 -57.46 -49.25 -43.75
N GLN A 46 -58.79 -49.37 -43.59
CA GLN A 46 -59.58 -48.46 -42.75
C GLN A 46 -59.14 -48.54 -41.28
N GLN A 47 -59.11 -49.73 -40.68
CA GLN A 47 -58.64 -49.94 -39.31
C GLN A 47 -57.22 -49.40 -39.10
N LYS A 48 -56.32 -49.59 -40.08
CA LYS A 48 -55.00 -48.98 -40.05
C LYS A 48 -55.08 -47.45 -40.08
N THR A 49 -55.82 -46.84 -41.00
CA THR A 49 -55.95 -45.37 -41.06
C THR A 49 -56.64 -44.77 -39.84
N GLU A 50 -57.51 -45.53 -39.16
CA GLU A 50 -58.14 -45.12 -37.90
C GLU A 50 -57.14 -45.18 -36.73
N ALA A 51 -56.28 -46.22 -36.67
CA ALA A 51 -55.18 -46.30 -35.71
C ALA A 51 -54.09 -45.23 -35.97
N ASP A 52 -53.71 -45.02 -37.24
CA ASP A 52 -52.78 -43.96 -37.65
C ASP A 52 -53.38 -42.57 -37.31
N ARG A 53 -54.69 -42.36 -37.50
CA ARG A 53 -55.39 -41.14 -37.08
C ARG A 53 -55.43 -40.96 -35.57
N ALA A 54 -55.71 -42.02 -34.81
CA ALA A 54 -55.75 -41.97 -33.34
C ALA A 54 -54.37 -41.68 -32.73
N THR A 55 -53.31 -42.31 -33.26
CA THR A 55 -51.93 -42.05 -32.83
C THR A 55 -51.45 -40.65 -33.21
N LEU A 56 -51.77 -40.17 -34.43
CA LEU A 56 -51.51 -38.78 -34.82
C LEU A 56 -52.31 -37.78 -33.98
N GLN A 57 -53.56 -38.07 -33.60
CA GLN A 57 -54.35 -37.20 -32.74
C GLN A 57 -53.77 -37.13 -31.32
N ALA A 58 -53.34 -38.26 -30.75
CA ALA A 58 -52.62 -38.29 -29.48
C ALA A 58 -51.30 -37.49 -29.53
N ALA A 59 -50.52 -37.65 -30.60
CA ALA A 59 -49.28 -36.92 -30.81
C ALA A 59 -49.50 -35.40 -30.97
N ASN A 60 -50.59 -34.97 -31.62
CA ASN A 60 -50.95 -33.55 -31.70
C ASN A 60 -51.30 -32.97 -30.32
N VAL A 61 -52.07 -33.68 -29.49
CA VAL A 61 -52.37 -33.25 -28.11
C VAL A 61 -51.08 -33.14 -27.28
N GLU A 62 -50.19 -34.14 -27.36
CA GLU A 62 -48.91 -34.11 -26.65
C GLU A 62 -47.99 -32.97 -27.13
N LEU A 63 -47.99 -32.66 -28.43
CA LEU A 63 -47.26 -31.52 -29.00
C LEU A 63 -47.87 -30.18 -28.60
N GLU A 64 -49.20 -30.06 -28.53
CA GLU A 64 -49.87 -28.89 -28.01
C GLU A 64 -49.54 -28.64 -26.53
N GLU A 65 -49.54 -29.68 -25.69
CA GLU A 65 -49.16 -29.57 -24.28
C GLU A 65 -47.69 -29.19 -24.12
N LYS A 66 -46.79 -29.76 -24.93
CA LYS A 66 -45.38 -29.35 -24.99
C LYS A 66 -45.25 -27.89 -25.43
N LEU A 67 -45.97 -27.44 -26.46
CA LEU A 67 -45.95 -26.04 -26.91
C LEU A 67 -46.46 -25.08 -25.83
N LYS A 68 -47.58 -25.38 -25.16
CA LYS A 68 -48.11 -24.60 -24.02
C LYS A 68 -47.10 -24.55 -22.86
N THR A 69 -46.39 -25.66 -22.61
CA THR A 69 -45.33 -25.75 -21.58
C THR A 69 -44.04 -25.00 -21.96
N LEU A 70 -43.68 -24.95 -23.25
CA LEU A 70 -42.52 -24.21 -23.73
C LEU A 70 -42.80 -22.71 -23.80
N ASP A 71 -43.98 -22.30 -24.25
CA ASP A 71 -44.42 -20.88 -24.28
C ASP A 71 -44.46 -20.28 -22.87
N THR A 72 -45.03 -20.98 -21.90
CA THR A 72 -45.06 -20.54 -20.50
C THR A 72 -43.65 -20.43 -19.89
N LYS A 73 -42.77 -21.41 -20.15
CA LYS A 73 -41.35 -21.36 -19.75
C LYS A 73 -40.60 -20.21 -20.43
N PHE A 74 -40.83 -19.97 -21.72
CA PHE A 74 -40.19 -18.89 -22.47
C PHE A 74 -40.64 -17.52 -21.96
N LYS A 75 -41.93 -17.32 -21.68
CA LYS A 75 -42.47 -16.09 -21.08
C LYS A 75 -41.92 -15.86 -19.66
N ALA A 76 -41.78 -16.90 -18.85
CA ALA A 76 -41.15 -16.80 -17.54
C ALA A 76 -39.66 -16.40 -17.65
N LEU A 77 -38.89 -17.11 -18.49
CA LEU A 77 -37.45 -16.85 -18.69
C LEU A 77 -37.18 -15.48 -19.33
N ALA A 78 -38.02 -15.02 -20.25
CA ALA A 78 -37.92 -13.68 -20.83
C ALA A 78 -38.19 -12.58 -19.78
N LYS A 79 -39.20 -12.77 -18.92
CA LYS A 79 -39.47 -11.86 -17.80
C LYS A 79 -38.31 -11.85 -16.79
N GLU A 80 -37.77 -13.00 -16.45
CA GLU A 80 -36.61 -13.12 -15.56
C GLU A 80 -35.36 -12.48 -16.17
N SER A 81 -35.04 -12.76 -17.43
CA SER A 81 -33.89 -12.18 -18.13
C SER A 81 -33.94 -10.65 -18.15
N ASN A 82 -35.13 -10.06 -18.38
CA ASN A 82 -35.27 -8.61 -18.34
C ASN A 82 -35.17 -8.05 -16.92
N ALA A 83 -35.75 -8.71 -15.90
CA ALA A 83 -35.58 -8.31 -14.51
C ALA A 83 -34.11 -8.41 -14.03
N GLN A 84 -33.37 -9.45 -14.47
CA GLN A 84 -31.94 -9.59 -14.20
C GLN A 84 -31.12 -8.49 -14.89
N LYS A 85 -31.46 -8.11 -16.14
CA LYS A 85 -30.83 -6.96 -16.82
C LYS A 85 -31.06 -5.66 -16.06
N ASP A 86 -32.32 -5.32 -15.75
CA ASP A 86 -32.70 -4.12 -14.99
C ASP A 86 -31.97 -4.02 -13.64
N LEU A 87 -31.81 -5.15 -12.94
CA LEU A 87 -31.04 -5.22 -11.69
C LEU A 87 -29.54 -5.04 -11.95
N SER A 88 -28.97 -5.74 -12.95
CA SER A 88 -27.55 -5.63 -13.27
C SER A 88 -27.16 -4.21 -13.70
N GLU A 89 -27.97 -3.52 -14.50
CA GLU A 89 -27.73 -2.13 -14.90
C GLU A 89 -27.77 -1.17 -13.72
N LYS A 90 -28.73 -1.33 -12.80
CA LYS A 90 -28.81 -0.54 -11.55
C LYS A 90 -27.58 -0.79 -10.67
N THR A 91 -27.19 -2.04 -10.46
CA THR A 91 -26.01 -2.40 -9.66
C THR A 91 -24.70 -1.92 -10.31
N ILE A 92 -24.59 -1.96 -11.64
CA ILE A 92 -23.43 -1.40 -12.38
C ILE A 92 -23.39 0.13 -12.25
N ALA A 93 -24.53 0.81 -12.33
CA ALA A 93 -24.61 2.26 -12.12
C ALA A 93 -24.23 2.65 -10.68
N GLU A 94 -24.75 1.93 -9.68
CA GLU A 94 -24.45 2.14 -8.27
C GLU A 94 -22.95 1.91 -7.97
N PHE A 95 -22.35 0.83 -8.50
CA PHE A 95 -20.92 0.59 -8.34
C PHE A 95 -20.07 1.63 -9.06
N LYS A 96 -20.45 2.12 -10.24
CA LYS A 96 -19.74 3.23 -10.92
C LYS A 96 -19.74 4.51 -10.06
N VAL A 97 -20.87 4.85 -9.44
CA VAL A 97 -20.94 6.00 -8.50
C VAL A 97 -20.06 5.77 -7.27
N LYS A 98 -20.09 4.56 -6.68
CA LYS A 98 -19.24 4.22 -5.52
C LYS A 98 -17.75 4.25 -5.85
N VAL A 99 -17.33 3.79 -7.03
CA VAL A 99 -15.92 3.84 -7.48
C VAL A 99 -15.47 5.29 -7.65
N LEU A 100 -16.24 6.12 -8.36
CA LEU A 100 -15.91 7.54 -8.55
C LEU A 100 -15.81 8.31 -7.21
N GLU A 101 -16.65 7.98 -6.23
CA GLU A 101 -16.58 8.60 -4.90
C GLU A 101 -15.39 8.08 -4.08
N GLN A 102 -15.05 6.79 -4.19
CA GLN A 102 -13.83 6.24 -3.60
C GLN A 102 -12.55 6.83 -4.22
N GLU A 103 -12.53 7.07 -5.54
CA GLU A 103 -11.41 7.73 -6.23
C GLU A 103 -11.23 9.17 -5.75
N ARG A 104 -12.32 9.92 -5.57
CA ARG A 104 -12.32 11.28 -4.99
C ARG A 104 -11.79 11.28 -3.55
N GLU A 105 -12.28 10.37 -2.71
CA GLU A 105 -11.80 10.27 -1.33
C GLU A 105 -10.34 9.83 -1.25
N GLN A 106 -9.89 8.90 -2.09
CA GLN A 106 -8.47 8.53 -2.19
C GLN A 106 -7.61 9.73 -2.62
N ALA A 107 -8.03 10.51 -3.62
CA ALA A 107 -7.32 11.72 -4.04
C ALA A 107 -7.24 12.76 -2.90
N ARG A 108 -8.36 13.01 -2.21
CA ARG A 108 -8.43 13.92 -1.05
C ARG A 108 -7.53 13.47 0.11
N LEU A 109 -7.50 12.17 0.40
CA LEU A 109 -6.64 11.59 1.42
C LEU A 109 -5.15 11.66 1.02
N GLN A 110 -4.81 11.44 -0.25
CA GLN A 110 -3.45 11.59 -0.76
C GLN A 110 -2.97 13.05 -0.70
N GLU A 111 -3.80 14.01 -1.08
CA GLU A 111 -3.49 15.45 -0.95
C GLU A 111 -3.30 15.85 0.51
N SER A 112 -4.19 15.40 1.40
CA SER A 112 -4.09 15.64 2.85
C SER A 112 -2.79 15.05 3.44
N LEU A 113 -2.44 13.82 3.09
CA LEU A 113 -1.19 13.17 3.50
C LEU A 113 0.05 13.89 2.94
N ALA A 114 0.02 14.34 1.69
CA ALA A 114 1.10 15.10 1.08
C ALA A 114 1.30 16.46 1.78
N SER A 115 0.20 17.18 2.05
CA SER A 115 0.18 18.44 2.78
C SER A 115 0.71 18.27 4.21
N TRP A 116 0.23 17.26 4.94
CA TRP A 116 0.70 16.95 6.30
C TRP A 116 2.20 16.59 6.32
N LYS A 117 2.66 15.77 5.37
CA LYS A 117 4.07 15.39 5.23
C LYS A 117 4.96 16.61 4.93
N ALA A 118 4.53 17.49 4.03
CA ALA A 118 5.24 18.74 3.72
C ALA A 118 5.26 19.71 4.92
N GLY A 119 4.16 19.79 5.68
CA GLY A 119 4.09 20.54 6.93
C GLY A 119 5.06 20.00 7.99
N HIS A 120 5.05 18.68 8.21
CA HIS A 120 5.95 18.00 9.14
C HIS A 120 7.43 18.19 8.73
N GLN A 121 7.76 18.11 7.44
CA GLN A 121 9.10 18.39 6.94
C GLN A 121 9.52 19.84 7.24
N LYS A 122 8.67 20.83 6.92
CA LYS A 122 8.94 22.26 7.24
C LYS A 122 9.16 22.50 8.74
N ILE A 123 8.35 21.88 9.60
CA ILE A 123 8.51 21.97 11.07
C ILE A 123 9.83 21.32 11.52
N THR A 124 10.17 20.14 10.98
CA THR A 124 11.41 19.42 11.30
C THR A 124 12.65 20.22 10.87
N GLU A 125 12.61 20.86 9.70
CA GLU A 125 13.68 21.73 9.23
C GLU A 125 13.79 23.03 10.04
N ALA A 126 12.65 23.63 10.41
CA ALA A 126 12.63 24.82 11.26
C ALA A 126 13.21 24.53 12.65
N ALA A 127 12.86 23.39 13.27
CA ALA A 127 13.45 22.94 14.53
C ALA A 127 14.96 22.74 14.40
N ARG A 128 15.43 22.00 13.39
CA ARG A 128 16.87 21.79 13.12
C ARG A 128 17.63 23.11 12.91
N LYS A 129 17.04 24.07 12.20
CA LYS A 129 17.63 25.42 12.00
C LYS A 129 17.69 26.20 13.31
N LEU A 130 16.63 26.17 14.12
CA LEU A 130 16.58 26.83 15.42
C LEU A 130 17.59 26.24 16.42
N ASP A 131 17.72 24.91 16.46
CA ASP A 131 18.66 24.24 17.37
C ASP A 131 20.13 24.43 16.93
N ALA A 132 20.40 24.48 15.62
CA ALA A 132 21.70 24.89 15.09
C ALA A 132 22.04 26.36 15.46
N GLN A 133 21.08 27.28 15.31
CA GLN A 133 21.25 28.68 15.73
C GLN A 133 21.47 28.81 17.25
N ARG A 134 20.74 28.05 18.06
CA ARG A 134 20.95 27.98 19.52
C ARG A 134 22.35 27.49 19.88
N ALA A 135 22.84 26.44 19.19
CA ALA A 135 24.20 25.94 19.39
C ALA A 135 25.27 26.95 18.99
N GLU A 136 25.10 27.66 17.86
CA GLU A 136 26.02 28.72 17.44
C GLU A 136 26.03 29.90 18.41
N LEU A 137 24.85 30.35 18.86
CA LEU A 137 24.71 31.43 19.84
C LEU A 137 25.32 31.04 21.19
N ALA A 138 25.10 29.81 21.68
CA ALA A 138 25.74 29.31 22.90
C ALA A 138 27.27 29.28 22.79
N ALA A 139 27.81 28.81 21.66
CA ALA A 139 29.26 28.83 21.40
C ALA A 139 29.82 30.27 21.32
N ARG A 140 29.05 31.20 20.73
CA ARG A 140 29.39 32.63 20.63
C ARG A 140 29.40 33.31 22.00
N VAL A 141 28.44 33.01 22.87
CA VAL A 141 28.40 33.48 24.28
C VAL A 141 29.62 32.97 25.04
N ILE A 142 29.90 31.65 25.01
CA ILE A 142 31.09 31.07 25.67
C ILE A 142 32.40 31.71 25.18
N LEU A 143 32.50 32.07 23.90
CA LEU A 143 33.65 32.78 23.35
C LEU A 143 33.72 34.24 23.83
N GLN A 144 32.59 34.93 23.96
CA GLN A 144 32.51 36.29 24.48
C GLN A 144 32.84 36.34 25.98
N ASP A 145 32.30 35.43 26.79
CA ASP A 145 32.59 35.33 28.23
C ASP A 145 34.08 35.12 28.48
N ARG A 146 34.73 34.24 27.70
CA ARG A 146 36.18 34.03 27.75
C ARG A 146 36.96 35.30 27.41
N LYS A 147 36.56 36.05 26.37
CA LYS A 147 37.17 37.34 26.03
C LYS A 147 36.97 38.37 27.14
N ILE A 148 35.79 38.44 27.75
CA ILE A 148 35.49 39.35 28.87
C ILE A 148 36.38 39.01 30.08
N ALA A 149 36.50 37.73 30.45
CA ALA A 149 37.36 37.30 31.55
C ALA A 149 38.86 37.58 31.30
N ASP A 150 39.33 37.39 30.05
CA ASP A 150 40.71 37.74 29.66
C ASP A 150 40.94 39.26 29.66
N TYR A 151 39.94 40.06 29.27
CA TYR A 151 40.02 41.53 29.33
C TYR A 151 39.97 42.06 30.76
N GLN A 152 39.17 41.44 31.65
CA GLN A 152 39.14 41.74 33.08
C GLN A 152 40.50 41.48 33.72
N ARG A 153 41.07 40.28 33.51
CA ARG A 153 42.41 39.93 34.03
C ARG A 153 43.48 40.91 33.56
N LYS A 154 43.47 41.28 32.28
CA LYS A 154 44.37 42.29 31.70
C LYS A 154 44.17 43.70 32.25
N ASN A 155 42.94 44.07 32.62
CA ASN A 155 42.66 45.34 33.27
C ASN A 155 43.19 45.34 34.72
N ASP A 156 42.99 44.24 35.47
CA ASP A 156 43.56 44.08 36.81
C ASP A 156 45.09 44.09 36.81
N GLU A 157 45.72 43.49 35.80
CA GLU A 157 47.16 43.54 35.54
C GLU A 157 47.63 44.97 35.26
N LEU A 158 47.00 45.67 34.31
CA LEU A 158 47.30 47.08 33.99
C LEU A 158 47.13 48.00 35.22
N PHE A 159 46.08 47.80 36.01
CA PHE A 159 45.82 48.58 37.22
C PHE A 159 46.90 48.35 38.27
N LYS A 160 47.27 47.09 38.56
CA LYS A 160 48.38 46.76 39.48
C LYS A 160 49.69 47.37 39.03
N VAL A 161 50.01 47.28 37.73
CA VAL A 161 51.22 47.89 37.15
C VAL A 161 51.20 49.41 37.29
N GLY A 162 50.05 50.07 37.05
CA GLY A 162 49.88 51.50 37.29
C GLY A 162 50.07 51.88 38.76
N SER A 163 49.50 51.13 39.71
CA SER A 163 49.69 51.34 41.14
C SER A 163 51.14 51.10 41.60
N GLU A 164 51.83 50.08 41.06
CA GLU A 164 53.26 49.86 41.30
C GLU A 164 54.10 51.06 40.87
N ILE A 165 53.84 51.61 39.67
CA ILE A 165 54.56 52.77 39.13
C ILE A 165 54.31 54.02 39.99
N LEU A 166 53.05 54.30 40.34
CA LEU A 166 52.69 55.44 41.19
C LEU A 166 53.29 55.33 42.59
N GLY A 167 53.15 54.19 43.27
CA GLY A 167 53.72 53.99 44.60
C GLY A 167 55.25 54.03 44.60
N ARG A 168 55.90 53.58 43.52
CA ARG A 168 57.34 53.78 43.34
C ARG A 168 57.71 55.25 43.09
N LEU A 169 56.94 56.01 42.31
CA LEU A 169 57.17 57.44 42.09
C LEU A 169 57.02 58.26 43.38
N GLU A 170 56.01 57.96 44.21
CA GLU A 170 55.83 58.57 45.53
C GLU A 170 57.00 58.23 46.46
N GLY A 171 57.37 56.95 46.55
CA GLY A 171 58.53 56.49 47.34
C GLY A 171 59.86 57.09 46.85
N PHE A 172 60.04 57.26 45.53
CA PHE A 172 61.20 57.95 44.96
C PHE A 172 61.17 59.44 45.29
N GLY A 173 60.03 60.12 45.17
CA GLY A 173 59.90 61.54 45.49
C GLY A 173 60.26 61.83 46.95
N LEU A 174 59.74 61.04 47.89
CA LEU A 174 60.03 61.19 49.31
C LEU A 174 61.47 60.78 49.67
N GLY A 175 61.96 59.65 49.15
CA GLY A 175 63.30 59.14 49.44
C GLY A 175 64.42 59.94 48.77
N THR A 176 64.24 60.36 47.51
CA THR A 176 65.26 61.15 46.79
C THR A 176 65.21 62.64 47.11
N ALA A 177 64.13 63.21 47.64
CA ALA A 177 64.20 64.55 48.24
C ALA A 177 65.23 64.61 49.39
N ILE A 178 65.42 63.52 50.12
CA ILE A 178 66.44 63.39 51.18
C ILE A 178 67.82 63.08 50.58
N ALA A 179 67.89 62.28 49.50
CA ALA A 179 69.15 61.89 48.85
C ALA A 179 69.67 62.88 47.78
N ALA A 180 68.91 63.90 47.39
CA ALA A 180 69.22 64.87 46.31
C ALA A 180 70.44 65.78 46.58
N ARG A 181 71.22 65.48 47.62
CA ARG A 181 72.49 66.14 47.93
C ARG A 181 73.67 65.60 47.13
N GLU A 182 73.50 64.46 46.44
CA GLU A 182 74.46 63.95 45.46
C GLU A 182 73.84 63.84 44.05
N PRO A 183 74.60 64.14 42.97
CA PRO A 183 74.09 64.12 41.61
C PRO A 183 73.88 62.68 41.10
N PHE A 184 72.94 62.51 40.15
CA PHE A 184 72.61 61.23 39.53
C PHE A 184 73.84 60.55 38.89
N THR A 185 74.46 59.62 39.61
CA THR A 185 75.57 58.80 39.10
C THR A 185 75.08 57.80 38.05
N GLY A 186 75.97 57.36 37.15
CA GLY A 186 75.62 56.45 36.05
C GLY A 186 74.91 55.18 36.50
N ASN A 187 75.28 54.63 37.67
CA ASN A 187 74.62 53.46 38.27
C ASN A 187 73.15 53.70 38.63
N MET A 188 72.75 54.94 38.93
CA MET A 188 71.34 55.29 39.15
C MET A 188 70.59 55.43 37.84
N ARG A 189 71.21 56.01 36.80
CA ARG A 189 70.63 56.10 35.45
C ARG A 189 70.32 54.70 34.89
N VAL A 190 71.28 53.77 34.94
CA VAL A 190 71.08 52.39 34.45
C VAL A 190 69.91 51.70 35.19
N LYS A 191 69.79 51.87 36.51
CA LYS A 191 68.67 51.31 37.29
C LYS A 191 67.31 51.90 36.90
N LEU A 192 67.25 53.18 36.56
CA LEU A 192 66.03 53.83 36.06
C LEU A 192 65.69 53.36 34.64
N GLU A 193 66.69 53.18 33.77
CA GLU A 193 66.52 52.64 32.42
C GLU A 193 66.00 51.19 32.46
N THR A 194 66.55 50.32 33.32
CA THR A 194 66.02 48.97 33.55
C THR A 194 64.56 49.00 34.06
N LEU A 195 64.24 49.88 35.02
CA LEU A 195 62.86 49.98 35.53
C LEU A 195 61.87 50.48 34.46
N VAL A 196 62.29 51.40 33.59
CA VAL A 196 61.47 51.86 32.46
C VAL A 196 61.25 50.73 31.44
N GLN A 197 62.25 49.87 31.21
CA GLN A 197 62.12 48.66 30.38
C GLN A 197 61.16 47.64 31.02
N ASP A 198 61.38 47.25 32.28
CA ASP A 198 60.52 46.32 33.04
C ASP A 198 59.04 46.74 33.00
N TYR A 199 58.77 48.03 33.19
CA TYR A 199 57.40 48.57 33.16
C TYR A 199 56.84 48.75 31.75
N SER A 200 57.67 49.09 30.76
CA SER A 200 57.29 49.10 29.34
C SER A 200 56.81 47.73 28.88
N ASP A 201 57.58 46.68 29.20
CA ASP A 201 57.26 45.31 28.77
C ASP A 201 55.98 44.80 29.46
N LYS A 202 55.83 45.04 30.77
CA LYS A 202 54.57 44.81 31.51
C LYS A 202 53.37 45.48 30.85
N LEU A 203 53.50 46.75 30.44
CA LEU A 203 52.44 47.52 29.76
C LEU A 203 52.11 46.97 28.36
N VAL A 204 53.12 46.57 27.58
CA VAL A 204 52.97 46.00 26.24
C VAL A 204 52.28 44.63 26.28
N ASP A 205 52.61 43.80 27.27
CA ASP A 205 52.05 42.45 27.39
C ASP A 205 50.65 42.45 28.00
N SER A 206 50.37 43.34 28.97
CA SER A 206 49.03 43.48 29.56
C SER A 206 48.03 44.15 28.60
N LYS A 207 48.48 44.96 27.64
CA LYS A 207 47.63 45.58 26.60
C LYS A 207 46.72 44.58 25.86
N ILE A 208 45.46 44.96 25.62
CA ILE A 208 44.50 44.17 24.83
C ILE A 208 44.89 44.26 23.35
N LYS A 209 44.98 43.11 22.67
CA LYS A 209 45.31 42.97 21.25
C LYS A 209 44.05 42.42 20.53
N PRO A 210 43.45 43.12 19.55
CA PRO A 210 42.07 42.82 19.09
C PRO A 210 41.93 41.44 18.42
N ASP A 211 42.94 40.99 17.69
CA ASP A 211 42.97 39.68 17.02
C ASP A 211 43.60 38.55 17.89
N ALA A 212 43.97 38.83 19.14
CA ALA A 212 44.42 37.77 20.04
C ALA A 212 43.22 36.91 20.43
N GLN A 213 43.07 35.75 19.77
CA GLN A 213 42.12 34.73 20.22
C GLN A 213 42.49 34.29 21.66
N PRO A 214 41.50 34.07 22.54
CA PRO A 214 41.75 33.63 23.91
C PRO A 214 42.54 32.32 23.86
N LYS A 215 43.70 32.28 24.53
CA LYS A 215 44.55 31.09 24.58
C LYS A 215 43.72 29.93 25.15
N THR A 216 43.40 28.95 24.33
CA THR A 216 42.57 27.82 24.74
C THR A 216 43.27 27.06 25.86
N ALA A 217 42.70 27.10 27.06
CA ALA A 217 43.13 26.25 28.16
C ALA A 217 43.17 24.79 27.68
N THR A 218 44.25 24.09 28.04
CA THR A 218 44.51 22.72 27.59
C THR A 218 43.35 21.79 27.98
N LYS A 219 43.02 20.84 27.11
CA LYS A 219 42.23 19.68 27.55
C LYS A 219 43.03 18.94 28.61
N ASP A 220 42.45 18.72 29.78
CA ASP A 220 42.49 17.45 30.52
C ASP A 220 41.69 17.56 31.82
N ASP A 221 40.39 17.24 31.76
CA ASP A 221 39.72 16.53 32.87
C ASP A 221 38.37 15.92 32.41
N PRO A 222 38.19 14.59 32.37
CA PRO A 222 36.94 13.95 31.96
C PRO A 222 35.92 13.89 33.11
N ALA A 223 35.37 15.05 33.49
CA ALA A 223 34.42 15.22 34.60
C ALA A 223 33.02 14.60 34.35
N LYS A 224 32.97 13.26 34.38
CA LYS A 224 31.83 12.38 34.71
C LYS A 224 30.42 12.97 34.60
N VAL A 225 29.83 12.90 33.41
CA VAL A 225 28.42 13.27 33.15
C VAL A 225 27.48 12.44 34.04
N GLN A 226 26.74 13.09 34.92
CA GLN A 226 25.60 12.49 35.60
C GLN A 226 24.35 12.63 34.73
N THR A 227 23.76 11.51 34.34
CA THR A 227 22.45 11.49 33.65
C THR A 227 21.33 11.90 34.62
N PRO A 228 20.45 12.84 34.27
CA PRO A 228 19.30 13.18 35.11
C PRO A 228 18.30 12.02 35.14
N THR A 229 18.03 11.50 36.34
CA THR A 229 16.99 10.48 36.55
C THR A 229 15.62 11.05 36.20
N ARG A 230 14.86 10.31 35.39
CA ARG A 230 13.46 10.61 35.09
C ARG A 230 12.55 9.98 36.15
N HIS A 231 11.71 10.79 36.76
CA HIS A 231 10.49 10.40 37.46
C HIS A 231 9.35 11.26 36.90
#